data_AF-A0A451DM26-F1
#
_entry.id   AF-A0A451DM26-F1
#
_cell.length_a   1.000
_cell.length_b   1.000
_cell.length_c   1.000
_cell.angle_alpha   90.00
_cell.angle_beta   90.00
_cell.angle_gamma   90.00
#
_symmetry.space_group_name_H-M   'P 1'
#
loop_
_entity.id
_entity.type
_entity.pdbx_description
1 polymer ?
#
loop_
_entity_poly.entity_id
_entity_poly.type
_entity_poly.pdbx_seq_one_letter_code
_entity_poly.pdbx_strand_id
1 'polypeptide(L)'
;MFLSSNPLSMRVYTIAEKQLLDVHCRGFMLFLEQIHVLNLETREIVIERIMALDTLDLQIEDLKWVVLMVLFNTPGCESSYKKMEELIFDLNERVVH
;
A
#
# COMPACT_ATOMS: atom_id res chain seq x y z
N MET A 1 -13.92 -16.81 -5.57
CA MET A 1 -13.11 -17.12 -6.77
C MET A 1 -11.84 -16.30 -6.65
N PHE A 2 -10.73 -16.89 -6.22
CA PHE A 2 -9.46 -16.17 -6.16
C PHE A 2 -9.00 -15.93 -7.60
N LEU A 3 -9.05 -14.67 -8.05
CA LEU A 3 -8.43 -14.28 -9.30
C LEU A 3 -6.92 -14.53 -9.12
N SER A 4 -6.40 -15.52 -9.83
CA SER A 4 -4.96 -15.78 -9.87
C SER A 4 -4.28 -14.55 -10.42
N SER A 5 -3.52 -13.85 -9.57
CA SER A 5 -2.70 -12.72 -9.96
C SER A 5 -1.72 -13.17 -11.04
N ASN A 6 -1.91 -12.70 -12.28
CA ASN A 6 -0.90 -12.91 -13.31
C ASN A 6 0.31 -12.05 -12.91
N PRO A 7 1.50 -12.62 -12.69
CA PRO A 7 2.70 -11.86 -12.29
C PRO A 7 3.13 -10.82 -13.34
N LEU A 8 2.59 -10.90 -14.56
CA LEU A 8 2.80 -9.92 -15.63
C LEU A 8 1.70 -8.85 -15.70
N SER A 9 0.68 -8.91 -14.84
CA SER A 9 -0.36 -7.89 -14.78
C SER A 9 0.18 -6.63 -14.12
N MET A 10 0.09 -5.51 -14.82
CA MET A 10 0.49 -4.20 -14.30
C MET A 10 -0.74 -3.30 -14.19
N ARG A 11 -0.93 -2.68 -13.01
CA ARG A 11 -1.96 -1.66 -12.83
C ARG A 11 -1.56 -0.39 -13.58
N VAL A 12 -2.53 0.21 -14.28
CA VAL A 12 -2.39 1.54 -14.89
C VAL A 12 -3.08 2.57 -14.00
N TYR A 13 -2.34 3.57 -13.54
CA TYR A 13 -2.86 4.67 -12.73
C TYR A 13 -3.44 5.78 -13.62
N THR A 14 -4.64 6.25 -13.26
CA THR A 14 -5.33 7.41 -13.81
C THR A 14 -4.57 8.71 -13.51
N ILE A 15 -4.96 9.80 -14.17
CA ILE A 15 -4.34 11.11 -13.94
C ILE A 15 -4.57 11.57 -12.50
N ALA A 16 -5.78 11.40 -11.96
CA ALA A 16 -6.12 11.77 -10.60
C ALA A 16 -5.33 10.95 -9.57
N GLU A 17 -5.24 9.63 -9.75
CA GLU A 17 -4.40 8.80 -8.88
C GLU A 17 -2.93 9.23 -8.94
N LYS A 18 -2.40 9.55 -10.12
CA LYS A 18 -1.01 10.00 -10.27
C LYS A 18 -0.70 11.35 -9.61
N GLN A 19 -1.72 12.19 -9.38
CA GLN A 19 -1.56 13.46 -8.68
C GLN A 19 -1.34 13.26 -7.17
N LEU A 20 -1.96 12.25 -6.58
CA LEU A 20 -1.82 11.92 -5.15
C LEU A 20 -0.74 10.87 -4.90
N LEU A 21 -0.78 9.78 -5.66
CA LEU A 21 0.21 8.71 -5.61
C LEU A 21 1.35 9.05 -6.54
N ASP A 22 2.33 9.78 -6.03
CA ASP A 22 3.54 10.14 -6.74
C ASP A 22 4.40 8.90 -7.08
N VAL A 23 5.58 9.11 -7.67
CA VAL A 23 6.46 7.98 -8.08
C VAL A 23 6.88 7.14 -6.87
N HIS A 24 7.17 7.76 -5.72
CA HIS A 24 7.61 7.06 -4.52
C HIS A 24 6.48 6.21 -3.92
N CYS A 25 5.27 6.77 -3.82
CA CYS A 25 4.09 6.07 -3.34
C CYS A 25 3.76 4.85 -4.22
N ARG A 26 3.78 5.01 -5.55
CA ARG A 26 3.52 3.90 -6.48
C ARG A 26 4.60 2.82 -6.41
N GLY A 27 5.86 3.22 -6.24
CA GLY A 27 6.97 2.29 -6.04
C GLY A 27 6.82 1.48 -4.75
N PHE A 28 6.41 2.14 -3.66
CA PHE A 28 6.15 1.48 -2.39
C PHE A 28 4.97 0.51 -2.46
N MET A 29 3.86 0.91 -3.10
CA MET A 29 2.71 0.02 -3.36
C MET A 29 3.11 -1.23 -4.15
N LEU A 30 3.92 -1.06 -5.20
CA LEU A 30 4.45 -2.18 -5.98
C LEU A 30 5.33 -3.11 -5.12
N PHE A 31 6.22 -2.54 -4.31
CA PHE A 31 7.06 -3.31 -3.39
C PHE A 31 6.20 -4.15 -2.42
N LEU A 32 5.18 -3.56 -1.81
CA LEU A 32 4.27 -4.26 -0.90
C LEU A 32 3.51 -5.41 -1.57
N GLU A 33 3.14 -5.25 -2.84
CA GLU A 33 2.52 -6.32 -3.65
C GLU A 33 3.53 -7.46 -3.93
N GLN A 34 4.79 -7.14 -4.25
CA GLN A 34 5.85 -8.12 -4.52
C GLN A 34 6.20 -9.01 -3.32
N ILE A 35 6.13 -8.46 -2.11
CA ILE A 35 6.38 -9.21 -0.86
C ILE A 35 5.11 -9.82 -0.24
N HIS A 36 3.98 -9.74 -0.96
CA HIS A 36 2.68 -10.24 -0.55
C HIS A 36 2.13 -9.63 0.75
N VAL A 37 2.51 -8.39 1.07
CA VAL A 37 1.81 -7.60 2.09
C VAL A 37 0.46 -7.14 1.54
N LEU A 38 0.45 -6.64 0.30
CA LEU A 38 -0.77 -6.36 -0.44
C LEU A 38 -1.04 -7.47 -1.46
N ASN A 39 -2.32 -7.77 -1.68
CA ASN A 39 -2.81 -8.49 -2.84
C ASN A 39 -3.60 -7.54 -3.76
N LEU A 40 -4.12 -8.06 -4.87
CA LEU A 40 -4.91 -7.28 -5.82
C LEU A 40 -6.06 -6.53 -5.15
N GLU A 41 -6.81 -7.19 -4.27
CA GLU A 41 -7.97 -6.62 -3.59
C GLU A 41 -7.56 -5.54 -2.59
N THR A 42 -6.63 -5.84 -1.68
CA THR A 42 -6.20 -4.87 -0.66
C THR A 42 -5.50 -3.67 -1.28
N ARG A 43 -4.81 -3.84 -2.42
CA ARG A 43 -4.21 -2.73 -3.18
C ARG A 43 -5.27 -1.74 -3.66
N GLU A 44 -6.38 -2.22 -4.21
CA GLU A 44 -7.49 -1.36 -4.64
C GLU A 44 -8.13 -0.63 -3.47
N ILE A 45 -8.33 -1.31 -2.34
CA ILE A 45 -8.90 -0.70 -1.14
C ILE A 45 -7.99 0.42 -0.61
N VAL A 46 -6.67 0.24 -0.60
CA VAL A 46 -5.72 1.30 -0.22
C VAL A 46 -5.85 2.51 -1.13
N ILE A 47 -5.90 2.30 -2.46
CA ILE A 47 -6.04 3.39 -3.41
C ILE A 47 -7.38 4.12 -3.20
N GLU A 48 -8.48 3.39 -3.04
CA GLU A 48 -9.79 3.97 -2.78
C GLU A 48 -9.78 4.85 -1.53
N ARG A 49 -9.15 4.38 -0.45
CA ARG A 49 -9.02 5.16 0.80
C ARG A 49 -8.18 6.42 0.61
N ILE A 50 -7.09 6.36 -0.14
CA ILE A 50 -6.24 7.52 -0.43
C ILE A 50 -7.01 8.56 -1.25
N MET A 51 -7.72 8.12 -2.29
CA MET A 51 -8.53 9.01 -3.11
C MET A 51 -9.66 9.68 -2.31
N ALA A 52 -10.06 9.10 -1.18
CA ALA A 52 -11.07 9.64 -0.28
C ALA A 52 -10.53 10.59 0.81
N LEU A 53 -9.20 10.75 0.95
CA LEU A 53 -8.60 11.62 1.98
C LEU A 53 -8.81 13.12 1.74
N ASP A 54 -9.29 13.52 0.56
CA ASP A 54 -9.49 14.93 0.17
C ASP A 54 -8.29 15.85 0.51
N THR A 55 -7.09 15.31 0.30
CA THR A 55 -5.81 16.03 0.44
C THR A 55 -5.19 16.23 -0.93
N LEU A 56 -4.33 17.25 -1.08
CA LEU A 56 -3.50 17.44 -2.27
C LEU A 56 -2.03 17.07 -2.04
N ASP A 57 -1.67 16.79 -0.79
CA ASP A 57 -0.31 16.46 -0.38
C ASP A 57 -0.36 15.14 0.40
N LEU A 58 0.05 14.06 -0.26
CA LEU A 58 0.13 12.73 0.31
C LEU A 58 1.60 12.34 0.39
N GLN A 59 2.09 12.12 1.59
CA GLN A 59 3.45 11.66 1.82
C GLN A 59 3.48 10.13 1.96
N ILE A 60 4.68 9.55 1.81
CA ILE A 60 4.85 8.09 1.90
C ILE A 60 4.51 7.57 3.32
N GLU A 61 4.70 8.39 4.35
CA GLU A 61 4.27 8.11 5.72
C GLU A 61 2.74 7.99 5.83
N ASP A 62 1.99 8.86 5.17
CA ASP A 62 0.52 8.79 5.14
C ASP A 62 0.06 7.51 4.45
N LEU A 63 0.69 7.16 3.32
CA LEU A 63 0.43 5.92 2.61
C LEU A 63 0.67 4.69 3.52
N LYS A 64 1.76 4.65 4.29
CA LYS A 64 2.03 3.55 5.24
C LYS A 64 0.91 3.41 6.26
N TRP A 65 0.41 4.53 6.80
CA TRP A 65 -0.71 4.52 7.74
C TRP A 65 -2.00 4.04 7.11
N VAL A 66 -2.32 4.48 5.88
CA VAL A 66 -3.50 4.00 5.17
C VAL A 66 -3.40 2.50 4.89
N VAL A 67 -2.23 2.00 4.50
CA VAL A 67 -1.99 0.56 4.33
C VAL A 67 -2.26 -0.21 5.62
N LEU A 68 -1.71 0.24 6.76
CA LEU A 68 -1.98 -0.36 8.07
C LEU A 68 -3.48 -0.35 8.40
N MET A 69 -4.14 0.80 8.21
CA MET A 69 -5.57 0.96 8.44
C MET A 69 -6.39 -0.01 7.59
N VAL A 70 -6.06 -0.18 6.31
CA VAL A 70 -6.77 -1.10 5.42
C VAL A 70 -6.54 -2.55 5.84
N LEU A 71 -5.29 -2.96 6.11
CA LEU A 71 -4.97 -4.31 6.53
C LEU A 71 -5.62 -4.66 7.87
N PHE A 72 -5.65 -3.73 8.82
CA PHE A 72 -6.30 -3.91 10.12
C PHE A 72 -7.83 -4.10 9.98
N ASN A 73 -8.46 -3.37 9.07
CA ASN A 73 -9.91 -3.40 8.88
C ASN A 73 -10.39 -4.47 7.86
N THR A 74 -9.47 -5.23 7.27
CA THR A 74 -9.80 -6.30 6.31
C THR A 74 -9.67 -7.67 6.98
N PRO A 75 -10.75 -8.46 7.09
CA PRO A 75 -10.68 -9.80 7.68
C PRO A 75 -9.65 -10.71 6.98
N GLY A 76 -8.89 -11.49 7.75
CA GLY A 76 -7.90 -12.43 7.21
C GLY A 76 -6.55 -11.81 6.79
N CYS A 77 -6.35 -10.51 7.07
CA CYS A 77 -5.10 -9.80 6.76
C CYS A 77 -4.14 -9.70 7.95
N GLU A 78 -4.33 -10.48 9.02
CA GLU A 78 -3.54 -10.35 10.27
C GLU A 78 -2.04 -10.62 10.04
N SER A 79 -1.71 -11.55 9.14
CA SER A 79 -0.32 -11.85 8.78
C SER A 79 0.32 -10.75 7.93
N SER A 80 -0.41 -10.17 6.98
CA SER A 80 0.03 -9.03 6.19
C SER A 80 0.21 -7.78 7.05
N TYR A 81 -0.70 -7.56 8.00
CA TYR A 81 -0.62 -6.47 8.96
C TYR A 81 0.68 -6.55 9.79
N LYS A 82 0.97 -7.72 10.38
CA LYS A 82 2.23 -7.92 11.13
C LYS A 82 3.49 -7.68 10.30
N LYS A 83 3.52 -8.18 9.05
CA LYS A 83 4.64 -7.92 8.13
C LYS A 83 4.80 -6.44 7.84
N MET A 84 3.70 -5.71 7.65
CA MET A 84 3.74 -4.26 7.43
C MET A 84 4.26 -3.53 8.67
N GLU A 85 3.84 -3.92 9.87
CA GLU A 85 4.39 -3.37 11.12
C GLU A 85 5.89 -3.59 11.21
N GLU A 86 6.37 -4.84 11.02
CA GLU A 86 7.80 -5.18 11.04
C GLU A 86 8.61 -4.32 10.05
N LEU A 87 8.11 -4.12 8.82
CA LEU A 87 8.76 -3.26 7.83
C LEU A 87 8.87 -1.81 8.27
N ILE A 88 7.85 -1.27 8.93
CA ILE A 88 7.88 0.10 9.45
C ILE A 88 8.88 0.22 10.60
N PHE A 89 8.92 -0.77 11.51
CA PHE A 89 9.88 -0.80 12.60
C PHE A 89 11.34 -0.90 12.09
N ASP A 90 11.63 -1.83 11.18
CA ASP A 90 12.96 -2.01 10.59
C ASP A 90 13.49 -0.76 9.87
N LEU A 91 12.62 -0.06 9.14
CA LEU A 91 12.98 1.19 8.47
C LEU A 91 13.32 2.30 9.46
N ASN A 92 12.61 2.36 10.59
CA ASN A 92 12.87 3.35 11.62
C ASN A 92 14.17 3.06 12.38
N GLU A 93 14.50 1.80 12.64
CA GLU A 93 15.77 1.43 13.29
C GLU A 93 17.00 1.77 12.43
N ARG A 94 16.90 1.64 11.10
CA ARG A 94 17.99 2.00 10.17
C ARG A 94 18.29 3.50 10.08
N VAL A 95 17.37 4.37 10.50
CA VAL A 95 17.57 5.83 10.50
C VAL A 95 18.28 6.31 11.78
N VAL A 96 18.33 5.46 12.81
CA VAL A 96 18.87 5.81 14.14
C VAL A 96 20.37 5.46 14.28
N HIS A 97 21.01 4.92 13.23
CA HIS A 97 22.44 4.59 13.18
C HIS A 97 23.18 5.35 12.09
#